data_AF-X7YN72-F1
#
_entry.id   AF-X7YN72-F1
#
_cell.length_a   1.000
_cell.length_b   1.000
_cell.length_c   1.000
_cell.angle_alpha   90.00
_cell.angle_beta   90.00
_cell.angle_gamma   90.00
#
_symmetry.space_group_name_H-M   'P 1'
#
loop_
_entity.id
_entity.type
_entity.pdbx_description
1 polymer ?
#
loop_
_entity_poly.entity_id
_entity_poly.type
_entity_poly.pdbx_seq_one_letter_code
_entity_poly.pdbx_strand_id
1 'polypeptide(L)'
;MGRDVRADLRIADPRISRVHLILRFDDGRWVAIDNGSVNGTYLNGYRIPVVDIHDGQSINVGNPEGPRLTFELGGHRPAGVDALP
;
A
#
# COMPACT_ATOMS: atom_id res chain seq x y z
N MET A 1 7.28 0.08 -4.46
CA MET A 1 6.66 -1.12 -5.09
C MET A 1 6.36 -0.86 -6.56
N GLY A 2 6.49 -1.87 -7.42
CA GLY A 2 6.19 -1.72 -8.85
C GLY A 2 6.75 -2.86 -9.70
N ARG A 3 6.77 -2.68 -11.03
CA ARG A 3 7.25 -3.71 -11.96
C ARG A 3 8.77 -3.79 -12.06
N ASP A 4 9.47 -2.73 -11.68
CA ASP A 4 10.92 -2.67 -11.79
C ASP A 4 11.59 -3.78 -10.96
N VAL A 5 12.69 -4.33 -11.47
CA VAL A 5 13.46 -5.37 -10.77
C VAL A 5 14.07 -4.86 -9.46
N ARG A 6 14.25 -3.54 -9.34
CA ARG A 6 14.80 -2.87 -8.17
C ARG A 6 13.75 -2.45 -7.14
N ALA A 7 12.46 -2.74 -7.39
CA ALA A 7 11.41 -2.40 -6.44
C ALA A 7 11.45 -3.33 -5.22
N ASP A 8 11.18 -2.79 -4.02
CA ASP A 8 11.16 -3.57 -2.78
C ASP A 8 10.17 -4.73 -2.83
N LEU A 9 9.02 -4.49 -3.48
CA LEU A 9 8.07 -5.51 -3.90
C LEU A 9 7.88 -5.41 -5.41
N ARG A 10 8.33 -6.44 -6.11
CA ARG A 10 8.20 -6.55 -7.56
C ARG A 10 6.89 -7.23 -7.95
N ILE A 11 6.12 -6.55 -8.80
CA ILE A 11 4.88 -7.07 -9.39
C ILE A 11 5.09 -7.13 -10.90
N ALA A 12 5.38 -8.32 -11.43
CA ALA A 12 5.78 -8.54 -12.83
C ALA A 12 4.59 -8.53 -13.81
N ASP A 13 3.73 -7.52 -13.73
CA ASP A 13 2.57 -7.34 -14.61
C ASP A 13 2.76 -6.06 -15.46
N PRO A 14 2.69 -6.13 -16.80
CA PRO A 14 2.92 -5.00 -17.70
C PRO A 14 2.08 -3.74 -17.41
N ARG A 15 0.91 -3.90 -16.78
CA ARG A 15 0.01 -2.80 -16.39
C ARG A 15 0.54 -2.01 -15.20
N ILE A 16 1.54 -2.53 -14.50
CA ILE A 16 2.16 -1.89 -13.34
C ILE A 16 3.34 -1.04 -13.80
N SER A 17 3.29 0.26 -13.48
CA SER A 17 4.43 1.18 -13.59
C SER A 17 5.69 0.63 -12.91
N ARG A 18 6.87 1.07 -13.38
CA ARG A 18 8.16 0.68 -12.80
C ARG A 18 8.22 0.97 -11.30
N VAL A 19 7.81 2.18 -10.93
CA VAL A 19 7.54 2.60 -9.55
C VAL A 19 6.07 3.00 -9.50
N HIS A 20 5.23 2.12 -8.95
CA HIS A 20 3.77 2.25 -9.01
C HIS A 20 3.20 2.79 -7.70
N LEU A 21 3.63 2.23 -6.58
CA LEU A 21 3.08 2.51 -5.26
C LEU A 21 4.22 2.72 -4.27
N ILE A 22 4.08 3.74 -3.43
CA ILE A 22 4.95 4.02 -2.30
C ILE A 22 4.16 3.75 -1.02
N LEU A 23 4.74 2.97 -0.11
CA LEU A 23 4.24 2.87 1.26
C LEU A 23 4.99 3.87 2.13
N ARG A 24 4.27 4.63 2.93
CA ARG A 24 4.82 5.52 3.95
C ARG A 24 4.16 5.26 5.28
N PHE A 25 4.93 5.38 6.35
CA PHE A 25 4.40 5.51 7.70
C PHE A 25 4.51 6.97 8.11
N ASP A 26 3.38 7.60 8.41
CA ASP A 26 3.29 9.02 8.75
C ASP A 26 2.19 9.22 9.80
N ASP A 27 2.37 10.12 10.76
CA ASP A 27 1.43 10.38 11.87
C ASP A 27 0.85 9.11 12.53
N GLY A 28 1.70 8.08 12.72
CA GLY A 28 1.30 6.84 13.38
C GLY A 28 0.45 5.88 12.52
N ARG A 29 0.27 6.15 11.22
CA ARG A 29 -0.49 5.31 10.29
C ARG A 29 0.30 4.96 9.04
N TRP A 30 -0.02 3.80 8.47
CA TRP A 30 0.47 3.42 7.14
C TRP A 30 -0.41 4.03 6.05
N VAL A 31 0.22 4.52 4.99
CA VAL A 31 -0.44 5.10 3.82
C VAL A 31 0.18 4.51 2.55
N ALA A 32 -0.68 4.08 1.63
CA ALA A 32 -0.33 3.70 0.27
C ALA A 32 -0.56 4.88 -0.67
N ILE A 33 0.47 5.30 -1.39
CA ILE A 33 0.44 6.45 -2.29
C ILE A 33 0.76 5.97 -3.71
N ASP A 34 -0.18 6.20 -4.63
CA ASP A 34 0.05 6.00 -6.07
C ASP A 34 1.06 7.02 -6.58
N ASN A 35 2.15 6.54 -7.18
CA ASN A 35 3.28 7.37 -7.59
C ASN A 35 3.15 7.83 -9.05
N GLY A 36 2.00 8.39 -9.41
CA GLY A 36 1.71 8.81 -10.79
C GLY A 36 1.68 7.63 -11.75
N SER A 37 1.13 6.51 -11.30
CA SER A 37 1.10 5.29 -12.10
C SER A 37 0.14 5.43 -13.28
N VAL A 38 0.48 4.79 -14.41
CA VAL A 38 -0.29 4.93 -15.66
C VAL A 38 -1.71 4.41 -15.47
N ASN A 39 -1.84 3.24 -14.83
CA ASN A 39 -3.13 2.57 -14.68
C ASN A 39 -3.75 2.74 -13.29
N GLY A 40 -3.06 3.35 -12.32
CA GLY A 40 -3.61 3.68 -11.02
C GLY A 40 -3.67 2.55 -9.99
N THR A 41 -3.99 2.97 -8.77
CA THR A 41 -4.27 2.12 -7.60
C THR A 41 -5.77 2.18 -7.27
N TYR A 42 -6.35 1.07 -6.82
CA TYR A 42 -7.79 0.90 -6.64
C TYR A 42 -8.14 0.34 -5.27
N LEU A 43 -9.19 0.90 -4.66
CA LEU A 43 -9.81 0.43 -3.43
C LEU A 43 -11.28 0.15 -3.72
N ASN A 44 -11.72 -1.10 -3.50
CA ASN A 44 -13.10 -1.55 -3.78
C ASN A 44 -13.58 -1.19 -5.20
N GLY A 45 -12.68 -1.28 -6.19
CA GLY A 45 -12.94 -0.98 -7.59
C GLY A 45 -12.84 0.51 -7.98
N TYR A 46 -12.73 1.42 -7.02
CA TYR A 46 -12.58 2.86 -7.27
C TYR A 46 -11.10 3.24 -7.34
N ARG A 47 -10.73 4.10 -8.29
CA ARG A 47 -9.35 4.59 -8.42
C ARG A 47 -9.06 5.62 -7.34
N ILE A 48 -8.13 5.32 -6.43
CA ILE A 48 -7.80 6.16 -5.28
C ILE A 48 -6.29 6.46 -5.29
N PRO A 49 -5.87 7.74 -5.27
CA PRO A 49 -4.45 8.10 -5.31
C PRO A 49 -3.74 7.90 -3.97
N VAL A 50 -4.46 7.95 -2.85
CA VAL A 50 -3.92 7.81 -1.49
C VAL A 50 -4.89 6.97 -0.67
N VAL A 51 -4.39 5.87 -0.10
CA VAL A 51 -5.18 4.94 0.72
C VAL A 51 -4.58 4.87 2.11
N ASP A 52 -5.37 5.21 3.12
CA ASP A 52 -5.02 4.90 4.51
C ASP A 52 -5.12 3.39 4.73
N ILE A 53 -4.04 2.79 5.22
CA ILE A 53 -3.93 1.36 5.42
C ILE A 53 -4.37 1.01 6.84
N HIS A 54 -5.42 0.21 6.91
CA HIS A 54 -5.88 -0.45 8.13
C HIS A 54 -5.44 -1.91 8.13
N ASP A 55 -5.49 -2.57 9.29
CA ASP A 55 -5.22 -4.00 9.36
C ASP A 55 -6.23 -4.80 8.50
N GLY A 56 -5.73 -5.76 7.72
CA GLY A 56 -6.50 -6.52 6.73
C GLY A 56 -6.89 -5.75 5.47
N GLN A 57 -6.47 -4.48 5.31
CA GLN A 57 -6.84 -3.66 4.15
C GLN A 57 -6.31 -4.29 2.86
N SER A 58 -7.16 -4.33 1.83
CA SER A 58 -6.75 -4.75 0.48
C SER A 58 -6.89 -3.62 -0.53
N ILE A 59 -5.98 -3.58 -1.50
CA ILE A 59 -6.03 -2.74 -2.70
C ILE A 59 -5.71 -3.56 -3.94
N ASN A 60 -6.13 -3.09 -5.11
CA ASN A 60 -5.72 -3.61 -6.41
C ASN A 60 -4.83 -2.58 -7.11
N VAL A 61 -3.84 -3.03 -7.87
CA VAL A 61 -2.94 -2.15 -8.62
C VAL A 61 -3.06 -2.38 -10.12
N GLY A 62 -2.98 -1.32 -10.89
CA GLY A 62 -2.98 -1.32 -12.36
C GLY A 62 -4.32 -1.65 -13.04
N ASN A 63 -5.34 -2.08 -12.30
CA ASN A 63 -6.75 -2.11 -12.73
C ASN A 63 -7.64 -2.52 -11.52
N PRO A 64 -8.97 -2.29 -11.56
CA PRO A 64 -9.89 -2.65 -10.48
C PRO A 64 -9.84 -4.12 -10.04
N GLU A 65 -9.51 -5.03 -10.94
CA GLU A 65 -9.45 -6.49 -10.72
C GLU A 65 -8.00 -7.01 -10.83
N GLY A 66 -7.03 -6.11 -10.65
CA GLY A 66 -5.62 -6.39 -10.90
C GLY A 66 -4.97 -7.19 -9.78
N PRO A 67 -3.63 -7.31 -9.78
CA PRO A 67 -2.91 -7.85 -8.65
C PRO A 67 -3.38 -7.23 -7.34
N ARG A 68 -3.83 -8.07 -6.41
CA ARG A 68 -4.32 -7.66 -5.08
C ARG A 68 -3.16 -7.64 -4.09
N LEU A 69 -3.04 -6.53 -3.38
CA LEU A 69 -2.14 -6.39 -2.23
C LEU A 69 -3.01 -6.33 -0.97
N THR A 70 -2.75 -7.23 -0.03
CA THR A 70 -3.38 -7.24 1.29
C THR A 70 -2.33 -6.86 2.32
N PHE A 71 -2.69 -5.96 3.23
CA PHE A 71 -1.82 -5.46 4.28
C PHE A 71 -2.26 -6.03 5.62
N GLU A 72 -1.32 -6.64 6.32
CA GLU A 72 -1.47 -7.07 7.71
C GLU A 72 -0.59 -6.17 8.57
N LEU A 73 -1.20 -5.43 9.48
CA LEU A 73 -0.49 -4.58 10.42
C LEU A 73 -0.27 -5.40 11.68
N GLY A 74 0.95 -5.92 11.85
CA GLY A 74 1.34 -6.55 13.11
C GLY A 74 1.06 -5.57 14.25
N GLY A 75 0.21 -5.98 15.19
CA GLY A 75 -0.33 -5.13 16.24
C GLY A 75 0.76 -4.27 16.86
N HIS A 76 0.80 -2.98 16.48
CA HIS A 76 1.59 -2.00 17.19
C HIS A 76 0.84 -1.73 18.49
N ARG A 77 1.04 -2.63 19.47
CA ARG A 77 0.92 -2.23 20.87
C ARG A 77 1.93 -1.08 20.98
N PRO A 78 1.50 0.18 21.21
CA PRO A 78 2.47 1.22 21.54
C PRO A 78 3.31 0.65 22.68
N ALA A 79 4.63 0.66 22.54
CA ALA A 79 5.51 0.21 23.60
C ALA A 79 5.19 1.04 24.85
N GLY A 80 4.52 0.43 25.82
CA GLY A 80 4.29 0.94 27.17
C GLY A 80 3.63 2.32 27.27
N VAL A 81 2.29 2.34 27.31
CA VAL A 81 1.60 3.18 28.31
C VAL A 81 1.34 2.34 29.56
N ASP A 82 2.41 1.76 30.11
CA ASP A 82 2.44 1.20 31.46
C ASP A 82 3.74 1.64 32.11
N ALA A 83 3.63 2.65 32.97
CA ALA A 83 4.25 2.75 34.29
C ALA A 83 4.56 4.21 34.63
N LEU A 84 3.65 4.87 35.35
CA LEU A 84 4.02 5.54 36.59
C LEU A 84 2.98 5.17 37.66
N PRO A 85 3.42 4.81 38.88
CA PRO A 85 2.54 4.44 39.98
C PRO A 85 1.67 5.60 40.47
#